data_AF-A0A6M3JSX1-F1
#
_entry.id   AF-A0A6M3JSX1-F1
#
_cell.length_a   1.000
_cell.length_b   1.000
_cell.length_c   1.000
_cell.angle_alpha   90.00
_cell.angle_beta   90.00
_cell.angle_gamma   90.00
#
_symmetry.space_group_name_H-M   'P 1'
#
loop_
_entity.id
_entity.type
_entity.pdbx_description
1 polymer ?
#
loop_
_entity_poly.entity_id
_entity_poly.type
_entity_poly.pdbx_seq_one_letter_code
_entity_poly.pdbx_strand_id
1 'polypeptide(L)'
;MRSAGIPHRAIELVDHDAQRYDVIGYTDYEKNISVAEYNALTKTEKEGFSERTERRPEAAIIKYDGKHYLSSMDGWNFFLCQLPEPVETVAEAFASLKPTEVKDENFIRQGEWFFVEATELPIVMLTDGVPTAWDKMKKFFYKTLTKGFTLPNKNPDGNLHIATRGVQLGDGIYVSGQVRHQTRWGGRGDHRMLRLSTLEDIKIFQAFENRALGSWSASGNVD
;
A
#
# COMPACT_ATOMS: atom_id res chain seq x y z
N MET A 1 19.36 47.35 -17.66
CA MET A 1 18.58 46.11 -17.55
C MET A 1 18.75 45.56 -16.14
N ARG A 2 17.69 45.60 -15.31
CA ARG A 2 17.72 44.94 -14.00
C ARG A 2 17.45 43.46 -14.25
N SER A 3 18.36 42.58 -13.84
CA SER A 3 18.08 41.15 -13.80
C SER A 3 16.90 40.95 -12.84
N ALA A 4 15.78 40.49 -13.38
CA ALA A 4 14.71 39.96 -12.55
C ALA A 4 15.30 38.72 -11.86
N GLY A 5 15.64 38.86 -10.58
CA GLY A 5 16.07 37.73 -9.76
C GLY A 5 14.98 36.66 -9.82
N ILE A 6 15.35 35.46 -10.24
CA ILE A 6 14.49 34.30 -10.13
C ILE A 6 14.17 34.17 -8.63
N PRO A 7 12.91 34.28 -8.19
CA PRO A 7 12.59 34.13 -6.79
C PRO A 7 13.06 32.74 -6.35
N HIS A 8 14.00 32.70 -5.41
CA HIS A 8 14.39 31.45 -4.77
C HIS A 8 13.14 30.87 -4.13
N ARG A 9 12.60 29.80 -4.72
CA ARG A 9 11.51 29.03 -4.14
C ARG A 9 12.06 28.39 -2.89
N ALA A 10 11.75 28.96 -1.73
CA ALA A 10 12.20 28.45 -0.45
C ALA A 10 11.59 27.06 -0.22
N ILE A 11 12.43 26.14 0.25
CA ILE A 11 11.99 24.87 0.79
C ILE A 11 11.69 25.13 2.27
N GLU A 12 10.48 24.80 2.70
CA GLU A 12 10.00 24.98 4.07
C GLU A 12 9.81 23.59 4.71
N LEU A 13 10.44 23.35 5.86
CA LEU A 13 10.14 22.17 6.68
C LEU A 13 8.86 22.47 7.46
N VAL A 14 7.82 21.65 7.27
CA VAL A 14 6.53 21.83 7.95
C VAL A 14 6.51 21.05 9.26
N ASP A 15 6.89 19.78 9.21
CA ASP A 15 6.96 18.89 10.37
C ASP A 15 7.96 17.74 10.12
N HIS A 16 8.43 17.11 11.18
CA HIS A 16 9.29 15.93 11.10
C HIS A 16 9.13 15.02 12.34
N ASP A 17 9.29 13.72 12.12
CA ASP A 17 9.43 12.71 13.15
C ASP A 17 10.86 12.17 13.11
N ALA A 18 11.72 12.63 14.02
CA ALA A 18 13.12 12.19 14.10
C ALA A 18 13.24 10.66 14.31
N GLN A 19 12.24 10.03 14.93
CA GLN A 19 12.11 8.58 15.08
C GLN A 19 10.64 8.19 15.01
N ARG A 20 10.28 7.42 13.98
CA ARG A 20 8.93 6.87 13.82
C ARG A 20 8.91 5.43 14.30
N TYR A 21 7.90 5.05 15.07
CA TYR A 21 7.66 3.67 15.49
C TYR A 21 6.38 3.17 14.83
N ASP A 22 6.53 2.28 13.85
CA ASP A 22 5.38 1.64 13.20
C ASP A 22 5.01 0.40 13.99
N VAL A 23 3.74 0.27 14.38
CA VAL A 23 3.22 -0.99 14.93
C VAL A 23 3.18 -2.01 13.79
N ILE A 24 4.02 -3.03 13.88
CA ILE A 24 4.14 -4.10 12.87
C ILE A 24 3.38 -5.38 13.26
N GLY A 25 2.82 -5.41 14.47
CA GLY A 25 2.05 -6.54 14.98
C GLY A 25 2.00 -6.54 16.49
N TYR A 26 1.57 -7.67 17.04
CA TYR A 26 1.42 -7.89 18.47
C TYR A 26 2.02 -9.25 18.84
N THR A 27 2.55 -9.36 20.04
CA THR A 27 3.09 -10.62 20.57
C THR A 27 2.55 -10.90 21.95
N ASP A 28 2.22 -12.16 22.19
CA ASP A 28 2.07 -12.71 23.54
C ASP A 28 3.25 -13.66 23.80
N TYR A 29 3.12 -14.53 24.81
CA TYR A 29 4.13 -15.52 25.17
C TYR A 29 4.17 -16.76 24.26
N GLU A 30 3.15 -16.98 23.43
CA GLU A 30 2.98 -18.15 22.57
C GLU A 30 3.19 -17.85 21.08
N LYS A 31 2.81 -16.65 20.61
CA LYS A 31 2.72 -16.33 19.19
C LYS A 31 2.86 -14.85 18.89
N ASN A 32 3.23 -14.61 17.63
CA ASN A 32 3.17 -13.32 16.98
C ASN A 32 1.93 -13.27 16.10
N ILE A 33 1.17 -12.19 16.17
CA ILE A 33 0.02 -11.95 15.30
C ILE A 33 0.16 -10.57 14.62
N SER A 34 -0.42 -10.44 13.44
CA SER A 34 -0.51 -9.18 12.70
C SER A 34 -1.43 -8.17 13.39
N VAL A 35 -1.35 -6.91 12.98
CA VAL A 35 -2.26 -5.84 13.46
C VAL A 35 -3.72 -6.19 13.15
N ALA A 36 -4.00 -6.74 11.97
CA ALA A 36 -5.33 -7.17 11.55
C ALA A 36 -5.87 -8.30 12.46
N GLU A 37 -5.04 -9.32 12.73
CA GLU A 37 -5.41 -10.42 13.63
C GLU A 37 -5.66 -9.92 15.05
N TYR A 38 -4.84 -8.98 15.55
CA TYR A 38 -5.06 -8.36 16.86
C TYR A 38 -6.37 -7.57 16.91
N ASN A 39 -6.67 -6.77 15.88
CA ASN A 39 -7.88 -5.94 15.84
C ASN A 39 -9.17 -6.79 15.87
N ALA A 40 -9.14 -7.98 15.27
CA ALA A 40 -10.23 -8.93 15.27
C ALA A 40 -10.47 -9.62 16.63
N LEU A 41 -9.56 -9.51 17.59
CA LEU A 41 -9.71 -10.08 18.92
C LEU A 41 -10.76 -9.33 19.76
N THR A 42 -11.40 -10.08 20.67
CA THR A 42 -12.22 -9.48 21.72
C THR A 42 -11.35 -8.65 22.68
N LYS A 43 -11.99 -7.75 23.43
CA LYS A 43 -11.28 -6.90 24.40
C LYS A 43 -10.44 -7.72 25.39
N THR A 44 -10.97 -8.84 25.88
CA THR A 44 -10.27 -9.71 26.84
C THR A 44 -9.08 -10.43 26.21
N GLU A 45 -9.20 -10.89 24.96
CA GLU A 45 -8.07 -11.53 24.25
C GLU A 45 -6.94 -10.54 23.97
N LYS A 46 -7.26 -9.25 23.78
CA LYS A 46 -6.27 -8.19 23.55
C LYS A 46 -5.36 -7.93 24.76
N GLU A 47 -5.81 -8.23 25.98
CA GLU A 47 -5.08 -7.93 27.23
C GLU A 47 -3.76 -8.73 27.36
N GLY A 48 -3.62 -9.85 26.65
CA GLY A 48 -2.43 -10.71 26.68
C GLY A 48 -1.29 -10.29 25.75
N PHE A 49 -1.50 -9.27 24.91
CA PHE A 49 -0.58 -8.92 23.84
C PHE A 49 0.13 -7.58 24.10
N SER A 50 1.40 -7.53 23.74
CA SER A 50 2.20 -6.30 23.68
C SER A 50 2.44 -5.90 22.23
N GLU A 51 2.46 -4.59 21.97
CA GLU A 51 2.80 -4.04 20.66
C GLU A 51 4.22 -4.43 20.26
N ARG A 52 4.36 -4.88 19.01
CA ARG A 52 5.64 -4.97 18.34
C ARG A 52 5.77 -3.78 17.42
N THR A 53 6.77 -2.95 17.69
CA THR A 53 7.08 -1.81 16.85
C THR A 53 8.36 -2.03 16.07
N GLU A 54 8.41 -1.48 14.87
CA GLU A 54 9.64 -1.33 14.11
C GLU A 54 10.03 0.14 14.10
N ARG A 55 11.24 0.42 14.56
CA ARG A 55 11.81 1.76 14.45
C ARG A 55 12.12 2.03 12.97
N ARG A 56 11.53 3.10 12.45
CA ARG A 56 11.80 3.61 11.10
C ARG A 56 12.63 4.89 11.21
N PRO A 57 13.51 5.14 10.22
CA PRO A 57 14.22 6.42 10.14
C PRO A 57 13.25 7.59 9.94
N GLU A 58 13.82 8.79 10.02
CA GLU A 58 13.10 10.06 10.05
C GLU A 58 12.12 10.24 8.88
N ALA A 59 10.95 10.78 9.19
CA ALA A 59 9.95 11.22 8.22
C ALA A 59 9.81 12.73 8.30
N ALA A 60 9.63 13.40 7.17
CA ALA A 60 9.51 14.86 7.13
C ALA A 60 8.49 15.31 6.10
N ILE A 61 7.75 16.37 6.44
CA ILE A 61 6.92 17.10 5.50
C ILE A 61 7.68 18.33 5.03
N ILE A 62 7.82 18.42 3.72
CA ILE A 62 8.50 19.53 3.06
C ILE A 62 7.49 20.25 2.17
N LYS A 63 7.46 21.57 2.26
CA LYS A 63 6.68 22.42 1.37
C LYS A 63 7.60 23.10 0.36
N TYR A 64 7.24 22.95 -0.91
CA TYR A 64 7.97 23.52 -2.03
C TYR A 64 6.97 23.96 -3.10
N ASP A 65 7.10 25.21 -3.57
CA ASP A 65 6.21 25.79 -4.59
C ASP A 65 4.71 25.69 -4.23
N GLY A 66 4.38 25.87 -2.95
CA GLY A 66 3.01 25.78 -2.43
C GLY A 66 2.44 24.36 -2.32
N LYS A 67 3.24 23.33 -2.63
CA LYS A 67 2.85 21.91 -2.55
C LYS A 67 3.52 21.24 -1.36
N HIS A 68 2.85 20.24 -0.78
CA HIS A 68 3.38 19.45 0.33
C HIS A 68 3.90 18.11 -0.17
N TYR A 69 5.02 17.69 0.39
CA TYR A 69 5.71 16.46 0.08
C TYR A 69 6.03 15.71 1.37
N LEU A 70 5.83 14.40 1.36
CA LEU A 70 6.30 13.51 2.44
C LEU A 70 7.59 12.82 1.99
N SER A 71 8.66 13.02 2.74
CA SER A 71 9.90 12.28 2.65
C SER A 71 9.93 11.25 3.77
N SER A 72 10.04 9.96 3.45
CA SER A 72 10.15 8.90 4.47
C SER A 72 10.78 7.63 3.88
N MET A 73 10.60 6.48 4.54
CA MET A 73 11.12 5.20 4.11
C MET A 73 10.05 4.10 4.09
N ASP A 74 10.02 3.33 3.01
CA ASP A 74 9.29 2.07 2.90
C ASP A 74 10.27 0.92 2.63
N GLY A 75 10.15 -0.17 3.39
CA GLY A 75 11.01 -1.34 3.23
C GLY A 75 12.53 -1.09 3.24
N TRP A 76 13.03 -0.07 3.95
CA TRP A 76 14.42 0.43 3.97
C TRP A 76 14.85 1.28 2.75
N ASN A 77 13.94 1.62 1.86
CA ASN A 77 14.19 2.54 0.75
C ASN A 77 13.56 3.90 1.04
N PHE A 78 14.30 4.98 0.79
CA PHE A 78 13.74 6.32 0.88
C PHE A 78 12.77 6.57 -0.27
N PHE A 79 11.71 7.31 0.03
CA PHE A 79 10.82 7.87 -0.97
C PHE A 79 10.49 9.32 -0.62
N LEU A 80 10.19 10.09 -1.66
CA LEU A 80 9.54 11.39 -1.59
C LEU A 80 8.22 11.24 -2.35
N CYS A 81 7.10 11.74 -1.82
CA CYS A 81 5.85 11.75 -2.57
C CYS A 81 5.13 13.09 -2.40
N GLN A 82 4.45 13.53 -3.45
CA GLN A 82 3.60 14.71 -3.39
C GLN A 82 2.25 14.32 -2.80
N LEU A 83 1.86 15.00 -1.73
CA LEU A 83 0.61 14.75 -1.03
C LEU A 83 -0.59 15.28 -1.83
N PRO A 84 -1.75 14.62 -1.75
CA PRO A 84 -2.97 15.07 -2.41
C PRO A 84 -3.49 16.41 -1.86
N GLU A 85 -3.20 16.68 -0.59
CA GLU A 85 -3.67 17.85 0.14
C GLU A 85 -2.61 18.38 1.11
N PRO A 86 -2.67 19.67 1.48
CA PRO A 86 -1.89 20.22 2.57
C PRO A 86 -2.14 19.50 3.90
N VAL A 87 -1.08 19.26 4.65
CA VAL A 87 -1.11 18.63 5.98
C VAL A 87 -0.07 19.30 6.88
N GLU A 88 -0.29 19.25 8.18
CA GLU A 88 0.58 19.89 9.17
C GLU A 88 1.43 18.89 9.95
N THR A 89 1.05 17.60 9.97
CA THR A 89 1.79 16.58 10.72
C THR A 89 2.13 15.34 9.89
N VAL A 90 3.25 14.68 10.19
CA VAL A 90 3.68 13.45 9.51
C VAL A 90 2.58 12.37 9.57
N ALA A 91 1.85 12.28 10.68
CA ALA A 91 0.72 11.37 10.83
C ALA A 91 -0.41 11.68 9.82
N GLU A 92 -0.77 12.96 9.66
CA GLU A 92 -1.73 13.41 8.65
C GLU A 92 -1.24 13.15 7.23
N ALA A 93 0.06 13.31 6.96
CA ALA A 93 0.65 13.00 5.66
C ALA A 93 0.41 11.53 5.28
N PHE A 94 0.74 10.59 6.17
CA PHE A 94 0.49 9.17 5.92
C PHE A 94 -1.01 8.84 5.79
N ALA A 95 -1.86 9.47 6.60
CA ALA A 95 -3.30 9.30 6.50
C ALA A 95 -3.86 9.81 5.16
N SER A 96 -3.38 10.96 4.67
CA SER A 96 -3.84 11.56 3.40
C SER A 96 -3.53 10.70 2.18
N LEU A 97 -2.42 9.94 2.21
CA LEU A 97 -2.02 9.03 1.13
C LEU A 97 -2.92 7.81 1.01
N LYS A 98 -3.64 7.46 2.08
CA LYS A 98 -4.49 6.28 2.12
C LYS A 98 -5.75 6.51 1.25
N PRO A 99 -6.14 5.54 0.41
CA PRO A 99 -7.40 5.62 -0.32
C PRO A 99 -8.58 5.65 0.65
N THR A 100 -9.58 6.47 0.36
CA THR A 100 -10.77 6.67 1.20
C THR A 100 -11.60 5.40 1.39
N GLU A 101 -11.50 4.48 0.44
CA GLU A 101 -12.17 3.19 0.38
C GLU A 101 -11.53 2.15 1.32
N VAL A 102 -10.27 2.38 1.71
CA VAL A 102 -9.53 1.48 2.59
C VAL A 102 -9.80 1.86 4.03
N LYS A 103 -10.44 0.97 4.79
CA LYS A 103 -10.66 1.13 6.25
C LYS A 103 -9.36 0.87 7.02
N ASP A 104 -9.18 1.49 8.19
CA ASP A 104 -7.90 1.46 8.95
C ASP A 104 -7.46 0.07 9.39
N GLU A 105 -8.38 -0.88 9.46
CA GLU A 105 -8.17 -2.04 10.30
C GLU A 105 -7.74 -3.32 9.55
N ASN A 106 -7.84 -3.36 8.21
CA ASN A 106 -7.64 -4.59 7.44
C ASN A 106 -7.09 -4.36 6.02
N PHE A 107 -5.87 -3.85 5.92
CA PHE A 107 -5.16 -3.80 4.64
C PHE A 107 -3.70 -4.24 4.78
N ILE A 108 -3.17 -4.75 3.67
CA ILE A 108 -1.74 -5.02 3.50
C ILE A 108 -1.22 -3.97 2.53
N ARG A 109 -0.10 -3.31 2.82
CA ARG A 109 0.48 -2.29 1.94
C ARG A 109 1.82 -2.76 1.36
N GLN A 110 2.09 -2.39 0.12
CA GLN A 110 3.42 -2.48 -0.50
C GLN A 110 3.58 -1.34 -1.51
N GLY A 111 4.55 -0.43 -1.29
CA GLY A 111 4.77 0.72 -2.17
C GLY A 111 3.55 1.64 -2.21
N GLU A 112 3.08 1.98 -3.42
CA GLU A 112 1.84 2.72 -3.64
C GLU A 112 0.56 1.89 -3.51
N TRP A 113 0.63 0.58 -3.27
CA TRP A 113 -0.55 -0.29 -3.28
C TRP A 113 -1.03 -0.70 -1.89
N PHE A 114 -2.34 -0.60 -1.71
CA PHE A 114 -3.11 -1.12 -0.58
C PHE A 114 -3.93 -2.33 -1.06
N PHE A 115 -3.84 -3.44 -0.34
CA PHE A 115 -4.53 -4.69 -0.65
C PHE A 115 -5.51 -5.01 0.49
N VAL A 116 -6.80 -5.02 0.17
CA VAL A 116 -7.87 -5.37 1.11
C VAL A 116 -8.44 -6.72 0.70
N GLU A 117 -8.52 -7.68 1.63
CA GLU A 117 -9.12 -8.99 1.32
C GLU A 117 -10.59 -8.78 0.92
N ALA A 118 -10.95 -9.22 -0.28
CA ALA A 118 -12.31 -9.17 -0.76
C ALA A 118 -13.15 -10.17 0.06
N THR A 119 -14.24 -9.70 0.66
CA THR A 119 -15.24 -10.54 1.35
C THR A 119 -16.43 -10.89 0.44
N GLU A 120 -16.56 -10.16 -0.66
CA GLU A 120 -17.53 -10.36 -1.74
C GLU A 120 -16.84 -10.14 -3.09
N LEU A 121 -17.33 -10.79 -4.14
CA LEU A 121 -16.81 -10.63 -5.49
C LEU A 121 -17.77 -9.71 -6.25
N PRO A 122 -17.27 -8.83 -7.14
CA PRO A 122 -18.13 -7.98 -7.98
C PRO A 122 -18.91 -8.78 -9.06
N ILE A 123 -19.01 -10.10 -8.92
CA ILE A 123 -19.68 -10.99 -9.87
C ILE A 123 -21.17 -10.97 -9.56
N VAL A 124 -21.88 -9.99 -10.13
CA VAL A 124 -23.34 -10.04 -10.29
C VAL A 124 -23.72 -10.81 -11.59
N MET A 125 -22.75 -11.29 -12.38
CA MET A 125 -23.01 -11.62 -13.79
C MET A 125 -23.04 -13.10 -14.17
N LEU A 126 -22.93 -14.08 -13.24
CA LEU A 126 -22.77 -15.49 -13.67
C LEU A 126 -23.73 -16.54 -13.12
N THR A 127 -24.65 -16.22 -12.21
CA THR A 127 -25.66 -17.21 -11.83
C THR A 127 -26.95 -16.54 -11.40
N ASP A 128 -27.98 -16.70 -12.22
CA ASP A 128 -29.37 -16.59 -11.79
C ASP A 128 -29.56 -17.42 -10.52
N GLY A 129 -29.67 -16.75 -9.37
CA GLY A 129 -30.30 -17.29 -8.17
C GLY A 129 -29.61 -18.44 -7.40
N VAL A 130 -28.31 -18.71 -7.56
CA VAL A 130 -27.64 -19.77 -6.78
C VAL A 130 -26.70 -19.16 -5.72
N PRO A 131 -27.04 -19.22 -4.42
CA PRO A 131 -26.10 -18.91 -3.35
C PRO A 131 -25.06 -20.02 -3.29
N THR A 132 -23.97 -19.87 -4.04
CA THR A 132 -22.82 -20.76 -3.91
C THR A 132 -21.95 -20.26 -2.77
N ALA A 133 -21.59 -21.17 -1.85
CA ALA A 133 -20.67 -20.89 -0.76
C ALA A 133 -19.43 -20.13 -1.28
N TRP A 134 -19.09 -19.02 -0.62
CA TRP A 134 -17.99 -18.12 -0.95
C TRP A 134 -16.72 -18.85 -1.41
N ASP A 135 -16.35 -19.95 -0.74
CA ASP A 135 -15.16 -20.74 -1.08
C ASP A 135 -15.19 -21.37 -2.47
N LYS A 136 -16.37 -21.81 -2.95
CA LYS A 136 -16.52 -22.36 -4.30
C LYS A 136 -16.39 -21.24 -5.34
N MET A 137 -17.03 -20.10 -5.11
CA MET A 137 -16.94 -18.93 -5.99
C MET A 137 -15.52 -18.35 -6.03
N LYS A 138 -14.85 -18.27 -4.88
CA LYS A 138 -13.47 -17.79 -4.75
C LYS A 138 -12.50 -18.65 -5.55
N LYS A 139 -12.60 -19.98 -5.46
CA LYS A 139 -11.78 -20.90 -6.25
C LYS A 139 -12.07 -20.80 -7.75
N PHE A 140 -13.33 -20.61 -8.13
CA PHE A 140 -13.71 -20.39 -9.52
C PHE A 140 -13.12 -19.08 -10.06
N PHE A 141 -13.32 -17.97 -9.36
CA PHE A 141 -12.81 -16.65 -9.73
C PHE A 141 -11.28 -16.61 -9.78
N TYR A 142 -10.59 -17.24 -8.82
CA TYR A 142 -9.13 -17.38 -8.86
C TYR A 142 -8.64 -18.00 -10.18
N LYS A 143 -9.36 -18.98 -10.74
CA LYS A 143 -9.01 -19.61 -12.01
C LYS A 143 -9.22 -18.68 -13.21
N THR A 144 -10.14 -17.72 -13.12
CA THR A 144 -10.40 -16.73 -14.18
C THR A 144 -9.41 -15.57 -14.17
N LEU A 145 -8.65 -15.37 -13.09
CA LEU A 145 -7.62 -14.34 -13.03
C LEU A 145 -6.45 -14.62 -13.97
N THR A 146 -6.02 -13.58 -14.70
CA THR A 146 -4.87 -13.60 -15.61
C THR A 146 -3.57 -13.78 -14.82
N LYS A 147 -2.70 -14.71 -15.25
CA LYS A 147 -1.38 -14.92 -14.62
C LYS A 147 -0.42 -13.78 -14.97
N GLY A 148 0.42 -13.38 -14.01
CA GLY A 148 1.42 -12.33 -14.22
C GLY A 148 0.80 -10.97 -14.52
N PHE A 149 -0.30 -10.65 -13.84
CA PHE A 149 -1.03 -9.40 -14.03
C PHE A 149 -0.20 -8.23 -13.49
N THR A 150 0.13 -7.29 -14.37
CA THR A 150 0.81 -6.05 -14.00
C THR A 150 -0.23 -5.05 -13.50
N LEU A 151 -0.05 -4.57 -12.27
CA LEU A 151 -0.86 -3.47 -11.75
C LEU A 151 -0.61 -2.21 -12.61
N PRO A 152 -1.65 -1.42 -12.91
CA PRO A 152 -1.49 -0.19 -13.68
C PRO A 152 -0.52 0.77 -12.99
N ASN A 153 0.50 1.25 -13.69
CA ASN A 153 1.39 2.26 -13.13
C ASN A 153 1.04 3.63 -13.75
N LYS A 154 0.85 4.66 -12.90
CA LYS A 154 0.67 6.07 -13.35
C LYS A 154 1.92 6.63 -14.01
N ASN A 155 3.10 6.13 -13.63
CA ASN A 155 4.36 6.48 -14.21
C ASN A 155 4.90 5.36 -15.14
N PRO A 156 5.00 5.60 -16.46
CA PRO A 156 5.53 4.62 -17.41
C PRO A 156 6.99 4.24 -17.18
N ASP A 157 7.75 5.09 -16.49
CA ASP A 157 9.17 4.89 -16.21
C ASP A 157 9.43 4.24 -14.85
N GLY A 158 8.37 4.00 -14.07
CA GLY A 158 8.45 3.42 -12.74
C GLY A 158 8.62 1.91 -12.75
N ASN A 159 8.87 1.37 -11.57
CA ASN A 159 8.94 -0.06 -11.38
C ASN A 159 7.54 -0.69 -11.50
N LEU A 160 7.51 -1.95 -11.93
CA LEU A 160 6.26 -2.68 -12.13
C LEU A 160 5.91 -3.51 -10.90
N HIS A 161 4.68 -3.37 -10.44
CA HIS A 161 4.07 -4.29 -9.49
C HIS A 161 3.35 -5.41 -10.25
N ILE A 162 3.86 -6.63 -10.14
CA ILE A 162 3.31 -7.79 -10.85
C ILE A 162 2.71 -8.76 -9.83
N ALA A 163 1.40 -8.92 -9.90
CA ALA A 163 0.69 -9.95 -9.16
C ALA A 163 0.82 -11.31 -9.86
N THR A 164 0.87 -12.37 -9.05
CA THR A 164 0.87 -13.74 -9.57
C THR A 164 -0.36 -13.99 -10.42
N ARG A 165 -1.50 -13.46 -9.97
CA ARG A 165 -2.74 -13.42 -10.72
C ARG A 165 -3.50 -12.13 -10.47
N GLY A 166 -4.20 -11.62 -11.47
CA GLY A 166 -5.10 -10.50 -11.31
C GLY A 166 -6.01 -10.25 -12.51
N VAL A 167 -6.94 -9.31 -12.32
CA VAL A 167 -7.89 -8.84 -13.33
C VAL A 167 -8.33 -7.43 -12.97
N GLN A 168 -8.66 -6.63 -13.99
CA GLN A 168 -9.38 -5.38 -13.81
C GLN A 168 -10.85 -5.58 -14.23
N LEU A 169 -11.78 -5.23 -13.34
CA LEU A 169 -13.22 -5.32 -13.55
C LEU A 169 -13.85 -3.97 -13.24
N GLY A 170 -14.26 -3.24 -14.28
CA GLY A 170 -14.62 -1.83 -14.15
C GLY A 170 -13.46 -1.04 -13.56
N ASP A 171 -13.73 -0.31 -12.48
CA ASP A 171 -12.73 0.47 -11.75
C ASP A 171 -11.98 -0.34 -10.68
N GLY A 172 -12.39 -1.59 -10.43
CA GLY A 172 -11.79 -2.46 -9.42
C GLY A 172 -10.65 -3.31 -9.99
N ILE A 173 -9.53 -3.36 -9.26
CA ILE A 173 -8.42 -4.27 -9.55
C ILE A 173 -8.41 -5.38 -8.51
N TYR A 174 -8.44 -6.63 -8.95
CA TYR A 174 -8.46 -7.80 -8.07
C TYR A 174 -7.24 -8.66 -8.32
N VAL A 175 -6.54 -9.05 -7.25
CA VAL A 175 -5.29 -9.79 -7.31
C VAL A 175 -5.25 -10.96 -6.33
N SER A 176 -4.36 -11.92 -6.59
CA SER A 176 -4.13 -13.08 -5.73
C SER A 176 -2.70 -13.62 -5.88
N GLY A 177 -2.25 -14.39 -4.89
CA GLY A 177 -0.91 -14.99 -4.82
C GLY A 177 0.14 -14.04 -4.25
N GLN A 178 1.23 -13.83 -4.98
CA GLN A 178 2.31 -12.91 -4.57
C GLN A 178 2.32 -11.66 -5.45
N VAL A 179 2.66 -10.52 -4.85
CA VAL A 179 2.98 -9.28 -5.55
C VAL A 179 4.49 -9.07 -5.48
N ARG A 180 5.11 -8.95 -6.65
CA ARG A 180 6.55 -8.73 -6.77
C ARG A 180 6.83 -7.41 -7.47
N HIS A 181 7.94 -6.81 -7.08
CA HIS A 181 8.50 -5.65 -7.74
C HIS A 181 9.47 -6.11 -8.83
N GLN A 182 9.26 -5.66 -10.05
CA GLN A 182 10.14 -5.93 -11.18
C GLN A 182 10.56 -4.61 -11.80
N THR A 183 11.87 -4.41 -11.96
CA THR A 183 12.34 -3.22 -12.68
C THR A 183 11.92 -3.32 -14.15
N ARG A 184 11.82 -2.17 -14.83
CA ARG A 184 11.46 -2.13 -16.25
C ARG A 184 12.34 -3.02 -17.13
N TRP A 185 13.59 -3.25 -16.74
CA TRP A 185 14.57 -4.06 -17.46
C TRP A 185 14.56 -5.55 -17.05
N GLY A 186 13.58 -5.98 -16.25
CA GLY A 186 13.46 -7.37 -15.80
C GLY A 186 14.31 -7.74 -14.58
N GLY A 187 14.91 -6.76 -13.92
CA GLY A 187 15.66 -6.94 -12.68
C GLY A 187 14.76 -7.07 -11.45
N ARG A 188 15.36 -7.49 -10.33
CA ARG A 188 14.70 -7.49 -9.01
C ARG A 188 14.48 -6.04 -8.57
N GLY A 189 13.23 -5.64 -8.34
CA GLY A 189 12.91 -4.29 -7.87
C GLY A 189 13.22 -4.07 -6.39
N ASP A 190 13.03 -2.83 -5.93
CA ASP A 190 13.48 -2.35 -4.62
C ASP A 190 12.75 -2.95 -3.41
N HIS A 191 11.57 -3.54 -3.57
CA HIS A 191 10.74 -4.04 -2.46
C HIS A 191 10.75 -5.57 -2.33
N ARG A 192 10.65 -6.05 -1.08
CA ARG A 192 10.45 -7.48 -0.81
C ARG A 192 9.14 -7.95 -1.45
N MET A 193 9.14 -9.20 -1.90
CA MET A 193 7.94 -9.84 -2.44
C MET A 193 6.88 -9.95 -1.34
N LEU A 194 5.68 -9.44 -1.60
CA LEU A 194 4.56 -9.57 -0.69
C LEU A 194 3.78 -10.84 -1.03
N ARG A 195 3.51 -11.66 -0.02
CA ARG A 195 2.68 -12.86 -0.16
C ARG A 195 1.29 -12.56 0.35
N LEU A 196 0.34 -12.39 -0.57
CA LEU A 196 -1.07 -12.15 -0.27
C LEU A 196 -1.86 -13.46 -0.05
N SER A 197 -1.60 -14.47 -0.89
CA SER A 197 -2.29 -15.77 -0.80
C SER A 197 -1.43 -16.95 -1.21
N THR A 198 -1.94 -18.16 -0.98
CA THR A 198 -1.31 -19.42 -1.41
C THR A 198 -2.28 -20.26 -2.23
N LEU A 199 -1.82 -21.42 -2.74
CA LEU A 199 -2.71 -22.38 -3.40
C LEU A 199 -3.55 -23.19 -2.40
N GLU A 200 -3.06 -23.33 -1.16
CA GLU A 200 -3.75 -24.04 -0.08
C GLU A 200 -4.80 -23.14 0.60
N ASP A 201 -4.47 -21.86 0.72
CA ASP A 201 -5.33 -20.79 1.23
C ASP A 201 -5.45 -19.67 0.19
N ILE A 202 -6.39 -19.85 -0.72
CA ILE A 202 -6.67 -18.89 -1.79
C ILE A 202 -7.44 -17.72 -1.19
N LYS A 203 -6.87 -16.53 -1.35
CA LYS A 203 -7.46 -15.24 -0.99
C LYS A 203 -7.44 -14.32 -2.19
N ILE A 204 -8.48 -13.50 -2.32
CA ILE A 204 -8.61 -12.49 -3.37
C ILE A 204 -8.54 -11.15 -2.67
N PHE A 205 -7.72 -10.24 -3.19
CA PHE A 205 -7.59 -8.89 -2.66
C PHE A 205 -8.04 -7.90 -3.71
N GLN A 206 -8.79 -6.88 -3.28
CA GLN A 206 -8.95 -5.67 -4.06
C GLN A 206 -7.73 -4.79 -3.84
N ALA A 207 -7.10 -4.36 -4.93
CA ALA A 207 -5.95 -3.48 -4.91
C ALA A 207 -6.39 -2.03 -5.14
N PHE A 208 -5.94 -1.15 -4.26
CA PHE A 208 -6.17 0.29 -4.32
C PHE A 208 -4.81 0.98 -4.41
N GLU A 209 -4.65 1.85 -5.39
CA GLU A 209 -3.48 2.70 -5.47
C GLU A 209 -3.62 3.87 -4.48
N ASN A 210 -2.52 4.32 -3.90
CA ASN A 210 -2.50 5.44 -2.98
C ASN A 210 -2.96 6.76 -3.65
N ARG A 211 -3.22 7.77 -2.83
CA ARG A 211 -3.64 9.10 -3.27
C ARG A 211 -2.49 10.04 -3.61
N ALA A 212 -1.23 9.56 -3.67
CA ALA A 212 -0.11 10.41 -4.02
C ALA A 212 -0.29 10.99 -5.43
N LEU A 213 0.10 12.25 -5.61
CA LEU A 213 0.08 12.92 -6.90
C LEU A 213 1.35 12.64 -7.72
N GLY A 214 2.38 12.13 -7.06
CA GLY A 214 3.64 11.67 -7.64
C GLY A 214 4.52 11.06 -6.54
N SER A 215 5.34 10.08 -6.90
CA SER A 215 6.25 9.38 -5.98
C SER A 215 7.64 9.26 -6.59
N TRP A 216 8.69 9.42 -5.79
CA TRP A 216 10.09 9.36 -6.21
C TRP A 216 10.86 8.51 -5.21
N SER A 217 11.51 7.45 -5.69
CA SER A 217 12.44 6.65 -4.87
C SER A 217 13.76 7.38 -4.61
N ALA A 218 14.55 6.88 -3.66
CA ALA A 218 15.89 7.34 -3.32
C ALA A 218 16.86 7.37 -4.52
N SER A 219 16.61 6.51 -5.52
CA SER A 219 17.41 6.43 -6.75
C SER A 219 17.01 7.47 -7.81
N GLY A 220 16.02 8.32 -7.50
CA GLY A 220 15.43 9.28 -8.43
C GLY A 220 14.46 8.65 -9.43
N ASN A 221 14.29 7.32 -9.40
CA ASN A 221 13.26 6.65 -10.17
C ASN A 221 11.90 6.96 -9.55
N VAL A 222 11.02 7.53 -10.36
CA VAL A 222 9.63 7.81 -10.01
C VAL A 222 8.90 6.47 -9.91
N ASP A 223 8.32 6.12 -8.77
CA ASP A 223 7.47 4.92 -8.67
C ASP A 223 6.07 5.21 -9.23
#